data_AF-A0AAP5YD06-F1
#
_entry.id   AF-A0AAP5YD06-F1
#
_cell.length_a   1.000
_cell.length_b   1.000
_cell.length_c   1.000
_cell.angle_alpha   90.00
_cell.angle_beta   90.00
_cell.angle_gamma   90.00
#
_symmetry.space_group_name_H-M   'P 1'
#
loop_
_entity.id
_entity.type
_entity.pdbx_description
1 polymer ?
#
loop_
_entity_poly.entity_id
_entity_poly.type
_entity_poly.pdbx_seq_one_letter_code
_entity_poly.pdbx_strand_id
1 'polypeptide(L)'
;PSFAANVVIDHYMGKTELAHSPKRVVVIGFGPLDALDNFGIDPVAVSNASHLPSYLSKYSKENYTSAGSLFEPDFEAIYMQKPDLILVGPRGSAKYEELSEIAPTVVFAAKEGEGYWEGTQAQWRNIGKIFNIEDKVEQKIETLDAQFKAIRDYNQTNNNDALTILSIGDNISAFGAKSRFGAIYNDFGFIETVKNIKTGTHGDVISYEFIREADPKNILVIDRNSLHA
;
A
#
# COMPACT_ATOMS: atom_id res chain seq x y z
N PRO A 1 14.16 -23.73 -0.75
CA PRO A 1 14.45 -24.15 -2.14
C PRO A 1 15.21 -23.03 -2.86
N SER A 2 16.28 -23.36 -3.59
CA SER A 2 16.90 -22.40 -4.53
C SER A 2 15.94 -22.17 -5.70
N PHE A 3 15.92 -20.97 -6.28
CA PHE A 3 15.25 -20.81 -7.57
C PHE A 3 15.98 -21.64 -8.64
N ALA A 4 15.26 -22.12 -9.65
CA ALA A 4 15.86 -22.82 -10.80
C ALA A 4 16.64 -21.85 -11.71
N ALA A 5 16.30 -20.56 -11.67
CA ALA A 5 17.02 -19.43 -12.27
C ALA A 5 16.77 -18.17 -11.40
N ASN A 6 17.71 -17.22 -11.39
CA ASN A 6 17.54 -15.97 -10.62
C ASN A 6 16.23 -15.28 -10.99
N VAL A 7 15.51 -14.79 -9.97
CA VAL A 7 14.26 -14.06 -10.15
C VAL A 7 14.56 -12.56 -10.16
N VAL A 8 14.13 -11.87 -11.21
CA VAL A 8 14.22 -10.41 -11.31
C VAL A 8 12.87 -9.81 -10.98
N ILE A 9 12.84 -8.97 -9.96
CA ILE A 9 11.65 -8.24 -9.51
C ILE A 9 11.74 -6.82 -10.03
N ASP A 10 10.76 -6.44 -10.85
CA ASP A 10 10.62 -5.10 -11.39
C ASP A 10 9.64 -4.30 -10.52
N HIS A 11 10.09 -3.19 -9.96
CA HIS A 11 9.37 -2.39 -8.96
C HIS A 11 9.62 -0.88 -9.15
N TYR A 12 9.02 -0.05 -8.29
CA TYR A 12 9.01 1.42 -8.43
C TYR A 12 10.41 2.06 -8.60
N MET A 13 11.42 1.55 -7.89
CA MET A 13 12.81 2.06 -7.92
C MET A 13 13.71 1.34 -8.94
N GLY A 14 13.19 0.42 -9.75
CA GLY A 14 13.97 -0.31 -10.75
C GLY A 14 13.83 -1.82 -10.62
N LYS A 15 14.96 -2.54 -10.71
CA LYS A 15 14.99 -4.00 -10.72
C LYS A 15 15.89 -4.53 -9.62
N THR A 16 15.40 -5.55 -8.92
CA THR A 16 16.16 -6.29 -7.91
C THR A 16 16.22 -7.75 -8.26
N GLU A 17 17.43 -8.31 -8.26
CA GLU A 17 17.68 -9.72 -8.55
C GLU A 17 17.77 -10.52 -7.26
N LEU A 18 17.12 -11.69 -7.25
CA LEU A 18 17.11 -12.63 -6.13
C LEU A 18 17.61 -13.99 -6.60
N ALA A 19 18.68 -14.47 -5.98
CA ALA A 19 19.29 -15.77 -6.30
C ALA A 19 18.55 -16.95 -5.65
N HIS A 20 17.84 -16.72 -4.55
CA HIS A 20 17.04 -17.72 -3.86
C HIS A 20 15.81 -17.09 -3.22
N SER A 21 14.80 -17.93 -2.92
CA SER A 21 13.67 -17.48 -2.13
C SER A 21 14.15 -17.08 -0.72
N PRO A 22 13.82 -15.86 -0.25
CA PRO A 22 14.34 -15.33 1.00
C PRO A 22 13.67 -16.02 2.20
N LYS A 23 14.44 -16.26 3.25
CA LYS A 23 13.94 -16.82 4.53
C LYS A 23 13.88 -15.76 5.62
N ARG A 24 14.75 -14.74 5.54
CA ARG A 24 14.85 -13.65 6.51
C ARG A 24 14.40 -12.36 5.85
N VAL A 25 13.15 -11.99 6.05
CA VAL A 25 12.54 -10.83 5.41
C VAL A 25 12.37 -9.71 6.42
N VAL A 26 12.92 -8.54 6.11
CA VAL A 26 12.65 -7.30 6.85
C VAL A 26 11.57 -6.53 6.10
N VAL A 27 10.58 -6.00 6.83
CA VAL A 27 9.45 -5.28 6.22
C VAL A 27 9.28 -3.89 6.80
N ILE A 28 9.28 -2.89 5.94
CA ILE A 28 9.08 -1.49 6.30
C ILE A 28 7.80 -1.00 5.63
N GLY A 29 6.76 -0.74 6.41
CA GLY A 29 5.47 -0.28 5.90
C GLY A 29 4.33 -1.29 6.07
N PHE A 30 3.12 -0.77 6.28
CA PHE A 30 1.94 -1.60 6.52
C PHE A 30 1.45 -2.36 5.28
N GLY A 31 1.51 -1.75 4.09
CA GLY A 31 1.09 -2.40 2.84
C GLY A 31 1.84 -3.70 2.54
N PRO A 32 3.19 -3.70 2.49
CA PRO A 32 3.94 -4.94 2.32
C PRO A 32 3.75 -5.92 3.50
N LEU A 33 3.63 -5.43 4.74
CA LEU A 33 3.42 -6.28 5.91
C LEU A 33 2.08 -7.03 5.85
N ASP A 34 1.01 -6.33 5.49
CA ASP A 34 -0.33 -6.89 5.29
C ASP A 34 -0.36 -7.93 4.17
N ALA A 35 0.31 -7.65 3.05
CA ALA A 35 0.44 -8.61 1.96
C ALA A 35 1.15 -9.89 2.41
N LEU A 36 2.29 -9.79 3.11
CA LEU A 36 3.00 -10.96 3.61
C LEU A 36 2.16 -11.77 4.60
N ASP A 37 1.47 -11.09 5.53
CA ASP A 37 0.61 -11.74 6.52
C ASP A 37 -0.50 -12.55 5.84
N ASN A 38 -1.21 -11.95 4.88
CA ASN A 38 -2.26 -12.63 4.11
C ASN A 38 -1.74 -13.82 3.29
N PHE A 39 -0.48 -13.75 2.84
CA PHE A 39 0.16 -14.86 2.12
C PHE A 39 0.85 -15.86 3.04
N GLY A 40 0.84 -15.65 4.36
CA GLY A 40 1.38 -16.58 5.36
C GLY A 40 2.90 -16.55 5.46
N ILE A 41 3.51 -15.40 5.20
CA ILE A 41 4.96 -15.20 5.25
C ILE A 41 5.28 -14.36 6.49
N ASP A 42 6.13 -14.88 7.37
CA ASP A 42 6.49 -14.24 8.62
C ASP A 42 7.83 -13.46 8.52
N PRO A 43 7.85 -12.15 8.75
CA PRO A 43 9.08 -11.35 8.73
C PRO A 43 9.91 -11.51 10.02
N VAL A 44 11.22 -11.26 9.93
CA VAL A 44 12.12 -11.28 11.10
C VAL A 44 12.17 -9.95 11.84
N ALA A 45 11.83 -8.85 11.14
CA ALA A 45 11.68 -7.53 11.72
C ALA A 45 10.71 -6.69 10.89
N VAL A 46 10.05 -5.75 11.57
CA VAL A 46 9.03 -4.88 10.99
C VAL A 46 9.24 -3.43 11.41
N SER A 47 8.82 -2.48 10.58
CA SER A 47 8.72 -1.08 11.01
C SER A 47 7.74 -0.94 12.16
N ASN A 48 8.14 -0.27 13.23
CA ASN A 48 7.27 0.12 14.33
C ASN A 48 6.49 1.37 13.98
N ALA A 49 5.24 1.40 14.41
CA ALA A 49 4.40 2.58 14.38
C ALA A 49 3.48 2.56 15.60
N SER A 50 3.22 3.74 16.15
CA SER A 50 2.39 3.91 17.35
C SER A 50 0.95 3.41 17.14
N HIS A 51 0.48 3.40 15.89
CA HIS A 51 -0.89 3.02 15.52
C HIS A 51 -0.86 1.96 14.42
N LEU A 52 -0.49 0.74 14.81
CA LEU A 52 -0.69 -0.44 13.96
C LEU A 52 -2.19 -0.68 13.77
N PRO A 53 -2.65 -0.97 12.54
CA PRO A 53 -4.01 -1.47 12.34
C PRO A 53 -4.24 -2.72 13.20
N SER A 54 -5.46 -2.89 13.72
CA SER A 54 -5.79 -3.98 14.64
C SER A 54 -5.49 -5.37 14.07
N TYR A 55 -5.69 -5.55 12.76
CA TYR A 55 -5.39 -6.79 12.05
C TYR A 55 -3.88 -7.10 11.94
N LEU A 56 -3.00 -6.11 12.16
CA LEU A 56 -1.55 -6.28 12.23
C LEU A 56 -1.01 -6.21 13.67
N SER A 57 -1.88 -6.18 14.69
CA SER A 57 -1.48 -5.98 16.09
C SER A 57 -0.47 -7.00 16.62
N LYS A 58 -0.44 -8.23 16.06
CA LYS A 58 0.56 -9.24 16.41
C LYS A 58 2.00 -8.79 16.13
N TYR A 59 2.19 -7.88 15.17
CA TYR A 59 3.47 -7.30 14.77
C TYR A 59 3.92 -6.11 15.64
N SER A 60 3.37 -5.99 16.86
CA SER A 60 3.77 -4.95 17.80
C SER A 60 5.25 -5.06 18.18
N LYS A 61 5.79 -3.95 18.66
CA LYS A 61 7.17 -3.85 19.20
C LYS A 61 7.47 -4.82 20.35
N GLU A 62 6.45 -5.37 21.00
CA GLU A 62 6.61 -6.34 22.09
C GLU A 62 6.90 -7.75 21.55
N ASN A 63 6.45 -8.03 20.33
CA ASN A 63 6.53 -9.35 19.71
C ASN A 63 7.56 -9.43 18.59
N TYR A 64 7.86 -8.31 17.93
CA TYR A 64 8.76 -8.27 16.76
C TYR A 64 9.88 -7.25 16.92
N THR A 65 11.04 -7.59 16.36
CA THR A 65 12.17 -6.67 16.28
C THR A 65 11.82 -5.47 15.41
N SER A 66 12.19 -4.27 15.88
CA SER A 66 11.99 -3.04 15.12
C SER A 66 12.98 -2.92 13.97
N ALA A 67 12.48 -2.52 12.81
CA ALA A 67 13.26 -2.06 11.67
C ALA A 67 13.22 -0.51 11.53
N GLY A 68 12.95 0.21 12.62
CA GLY A 68 12.72 1.66 12.61
C GLY A 68 11.26 2.04 12.43
N SER A 69 10.99 3.21 11.88
CA SER A 69 9.65 3.74 11.63
C SER A 69 9.19 3.49 10.19
N LEU A 70 7.97 3.95 9.83
CA LEU A 70 7.48 3.89 8.45
C LEU A 70 8.28 4.77 7.46
N PHE A 71 9.00 5.78 7.97
CA PHE A 71 9.70 6.80 7.17
C PHE A 71 11.22 6.70 7.30
N GLU A 72 11.69 6.47 8.53
CA GLU A 72 13.10 6.37 8.88
C GLU A 72 13.39 4.94 9.35
N PRO A 73 14.01 4.10 8.48
CA PRO A 73 14.51 2.78 8.83
C PRO A 73 15.63 2.86 9.88
N ASP A 74 15.72 1.83 10.72
CA ASP A 74 16.86 1.63 11.61
C ASP A 74 17.88 0.70 10.91
N PHE A 75 18.83 1.30 10.19
CA PHE A 75 19.78 0.56 9.36
C PHE A 75 20.64 -0.42 10.18
N GLU A 76 21.04 -0.05 11.40
CA GLU A 76 21.83 -0.93 12.26
C GLU A 76 21.01 -2.14 12.70
N ALA A 77 19.78 -1.92 13.18
CA ALA A 77 18.89 -3.00 13.56
C ALA A 77 18.57 -3.94 12.38
N ILE A 78 18.33 -3.37 11.19
CA ILE A 78 18.10 -4.12 9.95
C ILE A 78 19.32 -4.97 9.59
N TYR A 79 20.52 -4.37 9.58
CA TYR A 79 21.76 -5.08 9.28
C TYR A 79 22.00 -6.26 10.23
N MET A 80 21.74 -6.06 11.53
CA MET A 80 21.87 -7.10 12.55
C MET A 80 20.90 -8.27 12.35
N GLN A 81 19.78 -8.07 11.64
CA GLN A 81 18.89 -9.16 11.25
C GLN A 81 19.45 -10.03 10.14
N LYS A 82 20.50 -9.63 9.43
CA LYS A 82 21.05 -10.38 8.28
C LYS A 82 19.95 -10.78 7.28
N PRO A 83 19.19 -9.80 6.74
CA PRO A 83 18.08 -10.11 5.84
C PRO A 83 18.55 -10.70 4.52
N ASP A 84 17.75 -11.60 3.98
CA ASP A 84 17.87 -12.08 2.60
C ASP A 84 17.10 -11.14 1.63
N LEU A 85 16.13 -10.39 2.15
CA LEU A 85 15.29 -9.44 1.43
C LEU A 85 14.81 -8.34 2.37
N ILE A 86 14.78 -7.10 1.87
CA ILE A 86 14.08 -5.98 2.48
C ILE A 86 12.90 -5.59 1.58
N LEU A 87 11.69 -5.59 2.14
CA LEU A 87 10.49 -5.05 1.49
C LEU A 87 10.15 -3.70 2.09
N VAL A 88 10.11 -2.66 1.27
CA VAL A 88 9.87 -1.29 1.72
C VAL A 88 8.70 -0.65 0.98
N GLY A 89 7.74 -0.10 1.73
CA GLY A 89 6.62 0.65 1.18
C GLY A 89 7.03 2.08 0.77
N PRO A 90 6.11 2.85 0.14
CA PRO A 90 6.43 4.16 -0.46
C PRO A 90 6.87 5.23 0.56
N ARG A 91 6.60 5.07 1.86
CA ARG A 91 7.04 6.03 2.89
C ARG A 91 8.53 5.92 3.20
N GLY A 92 9.11 4.73 3.07
CA GLY A 92 10.53 4.47 3.30
C GLY A 92 11.35 4.38 2.00
N SER A 93 10.72 4.47 0.83
CA SER A 93 11.39 4.24 -0.46
C SER A 93 12.46 5.28 -0.79
N ALA A 94 12.44 6.46 -0.15
CA ALA A 94 13.51 7.44 -0.26
C ALA A 94 14.87 6.94 0.27
N LYS A 95 14.86 5.85 1.05
CA LYS A 95 16.05 5.19 1.62
C LYS A 95 16.46 3.93 0.86
N TYR A 96 15.90 3.73 -0.33
CA TYR A 96 16.07 2.50 -1.10
C TYR A 96 17.54 2.18 -1.41
N GLU A 97 18.35 3.18 -1.75
CA GLU A 97 19.77 2.98 -2.08
C GLU A 97 20.53 2.46 -0.86
N GLU A 98 20.37 3.10 0.30
CA GLU A 98 21.04 2.69 1.54
C GLU A 98 20.54 1.33 2.05
N LEU A 99 19.26 1.02 1.87
CA LEU A 99 18.72 -0.32 2.18
C LEU A 99 19.31 -1.39 1.24
N SER A 100 19.54 -1.05 -0.02
CA SER A 100 20.10 -1.96 -1.03
C SER A 100 21.57 -2.31 -0.79
N GLU A 101 22.30 -1.48 -0.04
CA GLU A 101 23.65 -1.81 0.43
C GLU A 101 23.66 -2.92 1.50
N ILE A 102 22.54 -3.14 2.20
CA ILE A 102 22.43 -4.15 3.25
C ILE A 102 22.01 -5.51 2.67
N ALA A 103 20.98 -5.52 1.82
CA ALA A 103 20.42 -6.71 1.20
C ALA A 103 19.59 -6.35 -0.03
N PRO A 104 19.28 -7.32 -0.93
CA PRO A 104 18.32 -7.10 -2.01
C PRO A 104 17.05 -6.43 -1.48
N THR A 105 16.67 -5.30 -2.08
CA THR A 105 15.56 -4.48 -1.60
C THR A 105 14.51 -4.35 -2.70
N VAL A 106 13.23 -4.50 -2.36
CA VAL A 106 12.11 -4.34 -3.30
C VAL A 106 11.15 -3.29 -2.75
N VAL A 107 10.81 -2.31 -3.59
CA VAL A 107 9.82 -1.29 -3.22
C VAL A 107 8.41 -1.80 -3.54
N PHE A 108 7.60 -1.98 -2.50
CA PHE A 108 6.20 -2.37 -2.60
C PHE A 108 5.33 -1.12 -2.81
N ALA A 109 5.22 -0.68 -4.06
CA ALA A 109 4.38 0.44 -4.47
C ALA A 109 4.03 0.32 -5.95
N ALA A 110 2.82 0.75 -6.31
CA ALA A 110 2.43 0.89 -7.72
C ALA A 110 3.40 1.80 -8.47
N LYS A 111 3.66 1.51 -9.75
CA LYS A 111 4.47 2.38 -10.61
C LYS A 111 3.70 3.63 -11.00
N GLU A 112 4.42 4.65 -11.43
CA GLU A 112 3.81 5.87 -11.94
C GLU A 112 2.91 5.54 -13.15
N GLY A 113 1.69 6.08 -13.13
CA GLY A 113 0.69 5.85 -14.17
C GLY A 113 -0.16 4.59 -14.00
N GLU A 114 0.21 3.67 -13.11
CA GLU A 114 -0.63 2.50 -12.81
C GLU A 114 -1.83 2.88 -11.94
N GLY A 115 -2.98 2.26 -12.21
CA GLY A 115 -4.15 2.34 -11.33
C GLY A 115 -3.89 1.63 -9.99
N TYR A 116 -4.68 1.93 -8.97
CA TYR A 116 -4.49 1.32 -7.65
C TYR A 116 -4.64 -0.21 -7.71
N TRP A 117 -5.71 -0.71 -8.32
CA TRP A 117 -5.92 -2.15 -8.37
C TRP A 117 -4.90 -2.87 -9.26
N GLU A 118 -4.62 -2.33 -10.45
CA GLU A 118 -3.59 -2.88 -11.35
C GLU A 118 -2.20 -2.92 -10.70
N GLY A 119 -1.77 -1.79 -10.11
CA GLY A 119 -0.49 -1.72 -9.42
C GLY A 119 -0.41 -2.65 -8.21
N THR A 120 -1.53 -2.82 -7.48
CA THR A 120 -1.61 -3.77 -6.35
C THR A 120 -1.44 -5.22 -6.83
N GLN A 121 -2.10 -5.61 -7.92
CA GLN A 121 -1.93 -6.94 -8.52
C GLN A 121 -0.48 -7.17 -8.92
N ALA A 122 0.19 -6.18 -9.53
CA ALA A 122 1.59 -6.29 -9.89
C ALA A 122 2.49 -6.50 -8.65
N GLN A 123 2.23 -5.78 -7.54
CA GLN A 123 2.99 -5.97 -6.31
C GLN A 123 2.77 -7.35 -5.69
N TRP A 124 1.54 -7.86 -5.71
CA TRP A 124 1.25 -9.21 -5.21
C TRP A 124 1.87 -10.28 -6.09
N ARG A 125 1.88 -10.11 -7.40
CA ARG A 125 2.60 -11.00 -8.34
C ARG A 125 4.10 -11.00 -8.07
N ASN A 126 4.68 -9.85 -7.72
CA ASN A 126 6.07 -9.79 -7.26
C ASN A 126 6.27 -10.62 -5.98
N ILE A 127 5.37 -10.54 -4.99
CA ILE A 127 5.39 -11.43 -3.82
C ILE A 127 5.28 -12.91 -4.24
N GLY A 128 4.39 -13.22 -5.18
CA GLY A 128 4.25 -14.56 -5.77
C GLY A 128 5.57 -15.12 -6.26
N LYS A 129 6.29 -14.35 -7.08
CA LYS A 129 7.61 -14.71 -7.62
C LYS A 129 8.69 -14.84 -6.54
N ILE A 130 8.73 -13.92 -5.57
CA ILE A 130 9.74 -13.91 -4.49
C ILE A 130 9.63 -15.17 -3.63
N PHE A 131 8.41 -15.62 -3.34
CA PHE A 131 8.17 -16.74 -2.42
C PHE A 131 7.72 -18.04 -3.11
N ASN A 132 7.67 -18.06 -4.44
CA ASN A 132 7.22 -19.18 -5.25
C ASN A 132 5.81 -19.66 -4.83
N ILE A 133 4.88 -18.69 -4.75
CA ILE A 133 3.47 -18.87 -4.37
C ILE A 133 2.51 -18.22 -5.39
N GLU A 134 2.91 -18.18 -6.67
CA GLU A 134 2.20 -17.55 -7.77
C GLU A 134 0.74 -18.02 -7.86
N ASP A 135 0.48 -19.32 -7.76
CA ASP A 135 -0.88 -19.87 -7.82
C ASP A 135 -1.79 -19.31 -6.70
N LYS A 136 -1.25 -19.18 -5.48
CA LYS A 136 -1.98 -18.62 -4.32
C LYS A 136 -2.27 -17.14 -4.53
N VAL A 137 -1.32 -16.42 -5.14
CA VAL A 137 -1.48 -15.00 -5.46
C VAL A 137 -2.54 -14.81 -6.55
N GLU A 138 -2.47 -15.54 -7.66
CA GLU A 138 -3.45 -15.42 -8.75
C GLU A 138 -4.85 -15.76 -8.28
N GLN A 139 -5.03 -16.81 -7.47
CA GLN A 139 -6.34 -17.14 -6.90
C GLN A 139 -6.95 -15.98 -6.06
N LYS A 140 -6.10 -15.31 -5.27
CA LYS A 140 -6.51 -14.15 -4.48
C LYS A 140 -6.87 -12.96 -5.37
N ILE A 141 -6.07 -12.72 -6.42
CA ILE A 141 -6.32 -11.68 -7.41
C ILE A 141 -7.63 -11.92 -8.14
N GLU A 142 -7.87 -13.13 -8.66
CA GLU A 142 -9.11 -13.48 -9.37
C GLU A 142 -10.35 -13.25 -8.51
N THR A 143 -10.29 -13.68 -7.24
CA THR A 143 -11.39 -13.49 -6.29
C THR A 143 -11.72 -12.02 -6.07
N LEU A 144 -10.69 -11.20 -5.85
CA LEU A 144 -10.87 -9.78 -5.60
C LEU A 144 -11.22 -9.01 -6.86
N ASP A 145 -10.66 -9.36 -8.02
CA ASP A 145 -10.96 -8.73 -9.30
C ASP A 145 -12.45 -8.83 -9.65
N ALA A 146 -13.08 -9.98 -9.37
CA ALA A 146 -14.52 -10.14 -9.48
C ALA A 146 -15.30 -9.18 -8.57
N GLN A 147 -14.82 -8.95 -7.34
CA GLN A 147 -15.45 -8.01 -6.40
C GLN A 147 -15.27 -6.55 -6.85
N PHE A 148 -14.08 -6.17 -7.31
CA PHE A 148 -13.81 -4.85 -7.87
C PHE A 148 -14.75 -4.55 -9.05
N LYS A 149 -14.90 -5.52 -9.98
CA LYS A 149 -15.82 -5.41 -11.12
C LYS A 149 -17.27 -5.26 -10.67
N ALA A 150 -17.74 -6.09 -9.72
CA ALA A 150 -19.10 -6.02 -9.23
C ALA A 150 -19.43 -4.65 -8.59
N ILE A 151 -18.52 -4.09 -7.80
CA ILE A 151 -18.68 -2.74 -7.21
C ILE A 151 -18.70 -1.67 -8.30
N ARG A 152 -17.78 -1.75 -9.26
CA ARG A 152 -17.72 -0.82 -10.40
C ARG A 152 -19.02 -0.82 -11.20
N ASP A 153 -19.50 -2.00 -11.59
CA ASP A 153 -20.71 -2.15 -12.40
C ASP A 153 -21.93 -1.59 -11.67
N TYR A 154 -22.04 -1.84 -10.36
CA TYR A 154 -23.10 -1.28 -9.54
C TYR A 154 -23.06 0.25 -9.53
N ASN A 155 -21.90 0.86 -9.28
CA ASN A 155 -21.78 2.31 -9.19
C ASN A 155 -22.02 3.01 -10.53
N GLN A 156 -21.54 2.43 -11.64
CA GLN A 156 -21.77 2.97 -12.98
C GLN A 156 -23.24 2.85 -13.39
N THR A 157 -23.88 1.70 -13.14
CA THR A 157 -25.30 1.49 -13.47
C THR A 157 -26.21 2.47 -12.71
N ASN A 158 -25.89 2.75 -11.45
CA ASN A 158 -26.70 3.63 -10.60
C ASN A 158 -26.27 5.10 -10.67
N ASN A 159 -25.24 5.43 -11.46
CA ASN A 159 -24.65 6.77 -11.53
C ASN A 159 -24.34 7.34 -10.13
N ASN A 160 -23.69 6.52 -9.29
CA ASN A 160 -23.28 6.92 -7.95
C ASN A 160 -22.06 7.83 -8.05
N ASP A 161 -22.24 9.08 -7.65
CA ASP A 161 -21.13 10.01 -7.43
C ASP A 161 -20.68 9.97 -5.97
N ALA A 162 -19.43 10.36 -5.74
CA ALA A 162 -18.86 10.46 -4.40
C ALA A 162 -17.90 11.65 -4.26
N LEU A 163 -17.97 12.27 -3.08
CA LEU A 163 -16.94 13.18 -2.58
C LEU A 163 -16.10 12.44 -1.52
N THR A 164 -14.82 12.22 -1.81
CA THR A 164 -13.87 11.63 -0.87
C THR A 164 -13.20 12.72 -0.06
N ILE A 165 -13.27 12.64 1.26
CA ILE A 165 -12.69 13.61 2.18
C ILE A 165 -11.75 12.97 3.19
N LEU A 166 -10.70 13.69 3.55
CA LEU A 166 -9.78 13.37 4.63
C LEU A 166 -9.90 14.45 5.71
N SER A 167 -10.20 14.03 6.95
CA SER A 167 -10.22 14.92 8.11
C SER A 167 -8.90 14.82 8.89
N ILE A 168 -8.26 15.96 9.14
CA ILE A 168 -7.00 16.07 9.92
C ILE A 168 -7.02 17.37 10.73
N GLY A 169 -7.00 17.27 12.06
CA GLY A 169 -7.27 18.38 12.95
C GLY A 169 -8.60 19.02 12.59
N ASP A 170 -8.59 20.34 12.40
CA ASP A 170 -9.75 21.12 11.98
C ASP A 170 -9.89 21.22 10.44
N ASN A 171 -8.96 20.65 9.68
CA ASN A 171 -8.97 20.72 8.21
C ASN A 171 -9.68 19.53 7.57
N ILE A 172 -10.43 19.81 6.52
CA ILE A 172 -11.02 18.80 5.63
C ILE A 172 -10.46 19.03 4.22
N SER A 173 -9.89 17.98 3.63
CA SER A 173 -9.39 18.01 2.26
C SER A 173 -10.16 17.04 1.36
N ALA A 174 -10.52 17.49 0.16
CA ALA A 174 -11.13 16.67 -0.87
C ALA A 174 -10.08 15.97 -1.76
N PHE A 175 -10.44 14.81 -2.28
CA PHE A 175 -9.57 13.98 -3.13
C PHE A 175 -10.35 13.46 -4.35
N GLY A 176 -9.73 13.54 -5.52
CA GLY A 176 -10.28 13.05 -6.78
C GLY A 176 -9.63 11.76 -7.30
N ALA A 177 -9.94 11.41 -8.54
CA ALA A 177 -9.49 10.23 -9.26
C ALA A 177 -7.97 10.16 -9.45
N LYS A 178 -7.30 11.31 -9.54
CA LYS A 178 -5.83 11.43 -9.66
C LYS A 178 -5.19 11.66 -8.29
N SER A 179 -5.47 10.78 -7.34
CA SER A 179 -4.97 10.91 -5.97
C SER A 179 -4.70 9.55 -5.32
N ARG A 180 -4.21 9.57 -4.07
CA ARG A 180 -4.02 8.37 -3.24
C ARG A 180 -5.30 7.57 -2.96
N PHE A 181 -6.47 8.17 -3.18
CA PHE A 181 -7.77 7.51 -3.07
C PHE A 181 -8.41 7.27 -4.44
N GLY A 182 -7.63 7.35 -5.52
CA GLY A 182 -8.09 7.21 -6.89
C GLY A 182 -8.84 5.90 -7.16
N ALA A 183 -8.59 4.84 -6.37
CA ALA A 183 -9.32 3.58 -6.43
C ALA A 183 -10.84 3.75 -6.35
N ILE A 184 -11.32 4.71 -5.56
CA ILE A 184 -12.76 5.00 -5.42
C ILE A 184 -13.40 5.31 -6.78
N TYR A 185 -12.68 6.06 -7.60
CA TYR A 185 -13.19 6.54 -8.89
C TYR A 185 -12.79 5.60 -10.02
N ASN A 186 -11.51 5.28 -10.12
CA ASN A 186 -10.94 4.53 -11.23
C ASN A 186 -11.26 3.04 -11.13
N ASP A 187 -11.30 2.47 -9.92
CA ASP A 187 -11.46 1.03 -9.70
C ASP A 187 -12.89 0.68 -9.29
N PHE A 188 -13.44 1.35 -8.28
CA PHE A 188 -14.80 1.15 -7.78
C PHE A 188 -15.88 1.89 -8.58
N GLY A 189 -15.52 2.71 -9.57
CA GLY A 189 -16.46 3.25 -10.54
C GLY A 189 -17.38 4.37 -10.02
N PHE A 190 -17.07 5.00 -8.90
CA PHE A 190 -17.77 6.21 -8.50
C PHE A 190 -17.47 7.37 -9.47
N ILE A 191 -18.46 8.21 -9.70
CA ILE A 191 -18.31 9.47 -10.43
C ILE A 191 -17.77 10.53 -9.45
N GLU A 192 -16.83 11.37 -9.86
CA GLU A 192 -16.43 12.52 -9.03
C GLU A 192 -17.59 13.52 -8.94
N THR A 193 -18.11 13.78 -7.73
CA THR A 193 -19.12 14.84 -7.52
C THR A 193 -18.59 16.19 -7.99
N VAL A 194 -17.33 16.50 -7.66
CA VAL A 194 -16.64 17.71 -8.10
C VAL A 194 -15.43 17.32 -8.96
N LYS A 195 -15.39 17.83 -10.19
CA LYS A 195 -14.29 17.59 -11.13
C LYS A 195 -13.12 18.54 -10.84
N ASN A 196 -11.92 18.13 -11.26
CA ASN A 196 -10.70 18.94 -11.21
C ASN A 196 -10.28 19.38 -9.80
N ILE A 197 -10.60 18.59 -8.78
CA ILE A 197 -10.00 18.74 -7.44
C ILE A 197 -8.48 18.73 -7.60
N LYS A 198 -7.79 19.69 -6.98
CA LYS A 198 -6.32 19.79 -7.11
C LYS A 198 -5.66 18.50 -6.65
N THR A 199 -4.70 18.04 -7.45
CA THR A 199 -3.94 16.82 -7.17
C THR A 199 -2.77 17.13 -6.25
N GLY A 200 -2.60 16.33 -5.20
CA GLY A 200 -1.52 16.47 -4.24
C GLY A 200 -1.58 15.40 -3.16
N THR A 201 -0.49 15.22 -2.42
CA THR A 201 -0.40 14.23 -1.33
C THR A 201 -1.38 14.51 -0.17
N HIS A 202 -1.78 15.78 -0.02
CA HIS A 202 -2.65 16.27 1.06
C HIS A 202 -4.06 16.70 0.59
N GLY A 203 -4.37 16.54 -0.70
CA GLY A 203 -5.67 16.92 -1.28
C GLY A 203 -5.87 18.44 -1.42
N ASP A 204 -7.10 18.85 -1.71
CA ASP A 204 -7.51 20.26 -1.81
C ASP A 204 -8.33 20.63 -0.57
N VAL A 205 -7.95 21.68 0.15
CA VAL A 205 -8.65 22.07 1.38
C VAL A 205 -10.02 22.65 1.04
N ILE A 206 -11.06 22.16 1.72
CA ILE A 206 -12.46 22.54 1.50
C ILE A 206 -13.16 22.92 2.81
N SER A 207 -14.39 23.41 2.72
CA SER A 207 -15.24 23.74 3.86
C SER A 207 -16.53 22.90 3.86
N TYR A 208 -17.30 22.96 4.95
CA TYR A 208 -18.62 22.32 5.01
C TYR A 208 -19.60 22.96 4.01
N GLU A 209 -19.49 24.25 3.75
CA GLU A 209 -20.28 24.95 2.73
C GLU A 209 -19.98 24.40 1.34
N PHE A 210 -18.70 24.14 1.01
CA PHE A 210 -18.33 23.49 -0.25
C PHE A 210 -18.99 22.11 -0.40
N ILE A 211 -19.00 21.30 0.67
CA ILE A 211 -19.69 19.99 0.65
C ILE A 211 -21.19 20.18 0.42
N ARG A 212 -21.80 21.16 1.09
CA ARG A 212 -23.23 21.45 0.99
C ARG A 212 -23.63 21.93 -0.40
N GLU A 213 -22.79 22.74 -1.04
CA GLU A 213 -22.98 23.26 -2.40
C GLU A 213 -22.75 22.18 -3.46
N ALA A 214 -21.77 21.31 -3.26
CA ALA A 214 -21.50 20.17 -4.15
C ALA A 214 -22.59 19.10 -4.11
N ASP A 215 -23.31 18.98 -2.98
CA ASP A 215 -24.46 18.08 -2.77
C ASP A 215 -24.19 16.61 -3.21
N PRO A 216 -23.11 15.97 -2.72
CA PRO A 216 -22.74 14.61 -3.14
C PRO A 216 -23.79 13.58 -2.69
N LYS A 217 -24.12 12.60 -3.56
CA LYS A 217 -24.95 11.45 -3.12
C LYS A 217 -24.24 10.59 -2.06
N ASN A 218 -22.91 10.49 -2.14
CA ASN A 218 -22.09 9.72 -1.22
C ASN A 218 -20.92 10.56 -0.70
N ILE A 219 -20.69 10.55 0.60
CA ILE A 219 -19.50 11.15 1.22
C ILE A 219 -18.68 10.03 1.84
N LEU A 220 -17.45 9.88 1.37
CA LEU A 220 -16.51 8.88 1.87
C LEU A 220 -15.48 9.58 2.76
N VAL A 221 -15.54 9.31 4.06
CA VAL A 221 -14.73 10.03 5.06
C VAL A 221 -13.59 9.15 5.55
N ILE A 222 -12.37 9.64 5.40
CA ILE A 222 -11.19 9.11 6.07
C ILE A 222 -10.89 10.03 7.26
N ASP A 223 -11.15 9.56 8.47
CA ASP A 223 -10.82 10.31 9.69
C ASP A 223 -9.42 9.94 10.17
N ARG A 224 -8.43 10.78 9.90
CA ARG A 224 -7.06 10.57 10.38
C ARG A 224 -6.92 10.88 11.86
N ASN A 225 -7.80 11.70 12.45
CA ASN A 225 -7.74 12.06 13.87
C ASN A 225 -8.00 10.84 14.75
N SER A 226 -8.82 9.90 14.28
CA SER A 226 -9.04 8.61 14.94
C SER A 226 -7.75 7.79 15.15
N LEU A 227 -6.69 8.05 14.38
CA LEU A 227 -5.39 7.40 14.53
C LEU A 227 -4.52 8.08 15.59
N HIS A 228 -4.92 9.21 16.16
CA HIS A 228 -4.17 9.94 17.19
C HIS A 228 -4.92 10.04 18.52
N ALA A 229 -6.15 9.50 18.57
CA ALA A 229 -7.03 9.50 19.74
C ALA A 229 -6.81 8.29 20.65
#